data_AF-A0A8H4XPI9-F1
#
_entry.id   AF-A0A8H4XPI9-F1
#
_cell.length_a   1.000
_cell.length_b   1.000
_cell.length_c   1.000
_cell.angle_alpha   90.00
_cell.angle_beta   90.00
_cell.angle_gamma   90.00
#
_symmetry.space_group_name_H-M   'P 1'
#
loop_
_entity.id
_entity.type
_entity.pdbx_description
1 polymer ?
#
loop_
_entity_poly.entity_id
_entity_poly.type
_entity_poly.pdbx_seq_one_letter_code
_entity_poly.pdbx_strand_id
1 'polypeptide(L)'
;MVNFMVPFTYFVLTGLVVYEVSQGRSSPGDFVFLLQYWDYLIWPIRWLSHDYRQFMVDLVDAERLLFILQTKSGIFEKVGAKNLEHFGGNVAFENVYFSYDPRKQTIEDLSLSIKPGQTVALVGETGAGKSSIMKLLLRFY
;
A
#
# COMPACT_ATOMS: atom_id res chain seq x y z
N MET A 1 -3.11 -18.00 26.59
CA MET A 1 -3.95 -17.53 27.72
C MET A 1 -5.43 -17.88 27.52
N VAL A 2 -6.06 -17.48 26.41
CA VAL A 2 -7.48 -17.78 26.08
C VAL A 2 -7.82 -19.28 26.15
N ASN A 3 -6.92 -20.16 25.69
CA ASN A 3 -7.15 -21.61 25.71
C ASN A 3 -7.30 -22.22 27.12
N PHE A 4 -6.76 -21.58 28.16
CA PHE A 4 -6.93 -22.04 29.55
C PHE A 4 -8.08 -21.32 30.27
N MET A 5 -8.31 -20.06 29.92
CA MET A 5 -9.33 -19.23 30.57
C MET A 5 -10.76 -19.67 30.23
N VAL A 6 -11.01 -20.04 28.98
CA VAL A 6 -12.33 -20.48 28.50
C VAL A 6 -12.80 -21.78 29.18
N PRO A 7 -12.04 -22.89 29.18
CA PRO A 7 -12.50 -24.10 29.88
C PRO A 7 -12.63 -23.90 31.39
N PHE A 8 -11.79 -23.06 32.00
CA PHE A 8 -11.91 -22.73 33.43
C PHE A 8 -13.20 -21.96 33.74
N THR A 9 -13.51 -20.92 32.98
CA THR A 9 -14.74 -20.13 33.14
C THR A 9 -15.98 -20.97 32.87
N TYR A 10 -15.95 -21.84 31.86
CA TYR A 10 -17.00 -22.82 31.61
C TYR A 10 -17.25 -23.72 32.81
N PHE A 11 -16.19 -24.29 33.39
CA PHE A 11 -16.29 -25.19 34.54
C PHE A 11 -16.87 -24.48 35.78
N VAL A 12 -16.43 -23.25 36.05
CA VAL A 12 -16.94 -22.44 37.16
C VAL A 12 -18.43 -22.11 36.97
N LEU A 13 -18.84 -21.68 35.77
CA LEU A 13 -20.23 -21.34 35.48
C LEU A 13 -21.15 -22.56 35.52
N THR A 14 -20.68 -23.69 35.00
CA THR A 14 -21.44 -24.95 35.02
C THR A 14 -21.64 -25.42 36.47
N GLY A 15 -20.60 -25.34 37.31
CA GLY A 15 -20.70 -25.65 38.73
C GLY A 15 -21.67 -24.74 39.48
N LEU A 16 -21.69 -23.43 39.15
CA LEU A 16 -22.61 -22.47 39.74
C LEU A 16 -24.06 -22.78 39.36
N VAL A 17 -24.34 -23.04 38.08
CA VAL A 17 -25.70 -23.38 37.62
C VAL A 17 -26.19 -24.69 38.26
N VAL A 18 -25.34 -25.71 38.35
CA VAL A 18 -25.68 -26.97 39.04
C VAL A 18 -26.00 -26.72 40.51
N TYR A 19 -25.24 -25.86 41.19
CA TYR A 19 -25.50 -25.48 42.58
C TYR A 19 -26.85 -24.76 42.72
N GLU A 20 -27.17 -23.80 41.85
CA GLU A 20 -28.46 -23.09 41.91
C GLU A 20 -29.67 -23.97 41.61
N VAL A 21 -29.52 -24.93 40.67
CA VAL A 21 -30.56 -25.94 40.39
C VAL A 21 -30.77 -26.84 41.61
N SER A 22 -29.70 -27.24 42.32
CA SER A 22 -29.82 -28.04 43.56
C SER A 22 -30.51 -27.29 44.71
N GLN A 23 -30.40 -25.96 44.74
CA GLN A 23 -31.05 -25.09 45.71
C GLN A 23 -32.47 -24.68 45.29
N GLY A 24 -32.96 -25.15 44.14
CA GLY A 24 -34.30 -24.86 43.59
C GLY A 24 -34.49 -23.43 43.11
N ARG A 25 -33.40 -22.66 42.89
CA ARG A 25 -33.44 -21.26 42.45
C ARG A 25 -33.45 -21.09 40.93
N SER A 26 -32.96 -22.11 40.22
CA SER A 26 -32.81 -22.12 38.76
C SER A 26 -33.41 -23.40 38.18
N SER A 27 -33.85 -23.35 36.93
CA SER A 27 -34.49 -24.47 36.24
C SER A 27 -33.44 -25.38 35.57
N PRO A 28 -33.73 -26.67 35.34
CA PRO A 28 -32.89 -27.52 34.50
C PRO A 28 -32.71 -26.99 33.06
N GLY A 29 -33.63 -26.14 32.59
CA GLY A 29 -33.53 -25.46 31.30
C GLY A 29 -32.38 -24.46 31.24
N ASP A 30 -32.01 -23.84 32.37
CA ASP A 30 -30.91 -22.87 32.45
C ASP A 30 -29.54 -23.56 32.27
N PHE A 31 -29.44 -24.83 32.68
CA PHE A 31 -28.28 -25.66 32.40
C PHE A 31 -28.14 -25.96 30.90
N VAL A 32 -29.23 -26.36 30.26
CA VAL A 32 -29.26 -26.60 28.80
C VAL A 32 -28.94 -25.31 28.03
N PHE A 33 -29.46 -24.17 28.50
CA PHE A 33 -29.17 -22.86 27.95
C PHE A 33 -27.66 -22.54 28.02
N LEU A 34 -27.02 -22.75 29.19
CA LEU A 34 -25.58 -22.53 29.34
C LEU A 34 -24.78 -23.42 28.37
N LEU A 35 -25.10 -24.71 28.28
CA LEU A 35 -24.41 -25.64 27.38
C LEU A 35 -24.49 -25.19 25.92
N GLN A 36 -25.67 -24.72 25.48
CA GLN A 36 -25.91 -24.38 24.09
C GLN A 36 -25.36 -23.01 23.71
N TYR A 37 -25.52 -22.00 24.58
CA TYR A 37 -25.11 -20.63 24.28
C TYR A 37 -23.63 -20.36 24.55
N TRP A 38 -22.96 -21.19 25.35
CA TRP A 38 -21.54 -21.07 25.61
C TRP A 38 -20.71 -21.07 24.33
N ASP A 39 -20.94 -22.06 23.46
CA ASP A 39 -20.19 -22.17 22.21
C ASP A 39 -20.48 -21.00 21.26
N TYR A 40 -21.73 -20.55 21.19
CA TYR A 40 -22.11 -19.36 20.41
C TYR A 40 -21.44 -18.08 20.91
N LEU A 41 -21.22 -17.95 22.22
CA LEU A 41 -20.58 -16.78 22.81
C LEU A 41 -19.06 -16.81 22.64
N ILE A 42 -18.46 -17.98 22.78
CA ILE A 42 -17.00 -18.15 22.75
C ILE A 42 -16.44 -18.15 21.33
N TRP A 43 -17.19 -18.67 20.35
CA TRP A 43 -16.72 -18.77 18.97
C TRP A 43 -16.30 -17.41 18.36
N PRO A 44 -17.10 -16.33 18.42
CA PRO A 44 -16.70 -15.02 17.90
C PRO A 44 -15.49 -14.43 18.63
N ILE A 45 -15.40 -14.63 19.96
CA ILE A 45 -14.30 -14.11 20.78
C ILE A 45 -12.98 -14.80 20.41
N ARG A 46 -13.01 -16.12 20.21
CA ARG A 46 -11.84 -16.90 19.79
C ARG A 46 -11.41 -16.54 18.38
N TRP A 47 -12.38 -16.39 17.46
CA TRP A 47 -12.13 -15.95 16.10
C TRP A 47 -11.44 -14.57 16.06
N LEU A 48 -12.02 -13.59 16.76
CA LEU A 48 -11.44 -12.25 16.87
C LEU A 48 -10.04 -12.27 17.49
N SER A 49 -9.81 -13.11 18.50
CA SER A 49 -8.51 -13.21 19.16
C SER A 49 -7.44 -13.85 18.28
N HIS A 50 -7.81 -14.79 17.41
CA HIS A 50 -6.89 -15.46 16.49
C HIS A 50 -6.49 -14.52 15.34
N ASP A 51 -7.48 -13.84 14.76
CA ASP A 51 -7.31 -13.08 13.53
C ASP A 51 -6.97 -11.60 13.75
N TYR A 52 -6.95 -11.12 15.01
CA TYR A 52 -6.59 -9.73 15.34
C TYR A 52 -5.27 -9.27 14.68
N ARG A 53 -4.26 -10.15 14.64
CA ARG A 53 -2.98 -9.83 14.00
C ARG A 53 -3.13 -9.62 12.50
N GLN A 54 -3.95 -10.44 11.83
CA GLN A 54 -4.19 -10.32 10.39
C GLN A 54 -4.90 -9.00 10.08
N PHE A 55 -5.93 -8.64 10.85
CA PHE A 55 -6.60 -7.35 10.71
C PHE A 55 -5.64 -6.16 10.82
N MET A 56 -4.70 -6.21 11.76
CA MET A 56 -3.70 -5.15 11.90
C MET A 56 -2.77 -5.06 10.69
N VAL A 57 -2.38 -6.21 10.11
CA VAL A 57 -1.56 -6.25 8.88
C VAL A 57 -2.34 -5.69 7.70
N ASP A 58 -3.59 -6.09 7.53
CA ASP A 58 -4.45 -5.63 6.43
C ASP A 58 -4.65 -4.11 6.46
N LEU A 59 -4.76 -3.51 7.66
CA LEU A 59 -4.84 -2.06 7.82
C LEU A 59 -3.55 -1.35 7.40
N VAL A 60 -2.38 -1.90 7.73
CA VAL A 60 -1.08 -1.36 7.31
C VAL A 60 -0.91 -1.46 5.80
N ASP A 61 -1.35 -2.56 5.19
CA ASP A 61 -1.29 -2.73 3.74
C ASP A 61 -2.28 -1.81 3.01
N ALA A 62 -3.47 -1.58 3.58
CA ALA A 62 -4.41 -0.59 3.07
C ALA A 62 -3.81 0.84 3.11
N GLU A 63 -3.08 1.19 4.17
CA GLU A 63 -2.37 2.47 4.27
C GLU A 63 -1.31 2.61 3.17
N ARG A 64 -0.52 1.55 2.91
CA ARG A 64 0.48 1.54 1.84
C ARG A 64 -0.13 1.68 0.46
N LEU A 65 -1.26 0.99 0.20
CA LEU A 65 -1.99 1.14 -1.06
C LEU A 65 -2.53 2.56 -1.22
N LEU A 66 -3.09 3.13 -0.16
CA LEU A 66 -3.57 4.51 -0.18
C LEU A 66 -2.44 5.50 -0.47
N PHE A 67 -1.26 5.29 0.14
CA PHE A 67 -0.08 6.09 -0.13
C PHE A 67 0.32 6.07 -1.62
N ILE A 68 0.31 4.90 -2.25
CA ILE A 68 0.58 4.77 -3.69
C ILE A 68 -0.50 5.49 -4.51
N LEU A 69 -1.78 5.29 -4.19
CA LEU A 69 -2.90 5.93 -4.90
C LEU A 69 -2.87 7.47 -4.79
N GLN A 70 -2.38 8.00 -3.68
CA GLN A 70 -2.25 9.43 -3.44
C GLN A 70 -0.93 10.02 -3.95
N THR A 71 0.02 9.18 -4.36
CA THR A 71 1.30 9.64 -4.90
C THR A 71 1.06 10.39 -6.20
N LYS A 72 1.38 11.68 -6.22
CA LYS A 72 1.26 12.52 -7.42
C LYS A 72 2.43 12.26 -8.37
N SER A 73 2.14 12.17 -9.67
CA SER A 73 3.15 12.18 -10.75
C SER A 73 4.05 13.40 -10.60
N GLY A 74 5.37 13.27 -10.80
CA GLY A 74 6.27 14.43 -10.84
C GLY A 74 6.10 15.28 -12.12
N ILE A 75 5.44 14.73 -13.14
CA ILE A 75 5.27 15.35 -14.46
C ILE A 75 3.80 15.69 -14.62
N PHE A 76 3.51 16.98 -14.72
CA PHE A 76 2.15 17.50 -14.88
C PHE A 76 2.00 18.20 -16.23
N GLU A 77 0.86 18.00 -16.87
CA GLU A 77 0.42 18.83 -17.98
C GLU A 77 0.11 20.25 -17.47
N LYS A 78 0.51 21.28 -18.22
CA LYS A 78 0.11 22.66 -17.91
C LYS A 78 -1.38 22.85 -18.24
N VAL A 79 -2.06 23.71 -17.49
CA VAL A 79 -3.44 24.10 -17.80
C VAL A 79 -3.47 24.75 -19.20
N GLY A 80 -4.26 24.19 -20.11
CA GLY A 80 -4.30 24.63 -21.52
C GLY A 80 -3.13 24.16 -22.36
N ALA A 81 -2.44 23.08 -21.96
CA ALA A 81 -1.45 22.41 -22.80
C ALA A 81 -2.04 22.09 -24.18
N LYS A 82 -1.30 22.45 -25.23
CA LYS A 82 -1.72 22.21 -26.61
C LYS A 82 -1.27 20.82 -27.02
N ASN A 83 -2.12 20.13 -27.78
CA ASN A 83 -1.73 18.88 -28.42
C ASN A 83 -0.63 19.14 -29.45
N LEU A 84 0.37 18.27 -29.44
CA LEU A 84 1.45 18.24 -30.41
C LEU A 84 0.98 17.44 -31.64
N GLU A 85 0.23 18.09 -32.54
CA GLU A 85 -0.32 17.42 -33.74
C GLU A 85 0.66 17.36 -34.92
N HIS A 86 1.23 18.52 -35.29
CA HIS A 86 2.21 18.65 -36.37
C HIS A 86 3.41 19.45 -35.86
N PHE A 87 4.54 18.78 -35.68
CA PHE A 87 5.79 19.44 -35.33
C PHE A 87 6.78 19.29 -36.48
N GLY A 88 7.50 20.37 -36.77
CA GLY A 88 8.47 20.41 -37.87
C GLY A 88 9.68 19.49 -37.67
N GLY A 89 9.77 18.72 -36.58
CA GLY A 89 10.89 17.81 -36.31
C GLY A 89 12.18 18.50 -35.85
N ASN A 90 12.11 19.78 -35.48
CA ASN A 90 13.24 20.50 -34.88
C ASN A 90 13.32 20.18 -33.39
N VAL A 91 14.47 19.69 -32.93
CA VAL A 91 14.72 19.36 -31.52
C VAL A 91 15.84 20.23 -30.99
N ALA A 92 15.60 20.95 -29.90
CA ALA A 92 16.59 21.79 -29.24
C ALA A 92 16.68 21.47 -27.75
N PHE A 93 17.90 21.26 -27.27
CA PHE A 93 18.29 21.33 -25.87
C PHE A 93 18.99 22.67 -25.68
N GLU A 94 18.56 23.47 -24.72
CA GLU A 94 19.10 24.81 -24.44
C GLU A 94 19.51 24.88 -22.98
N ASN A 95 20.82 24.94 -22.71
CA ASN A 95 21.40 25.03 -21.36
C ASN A 95 20.76 24.03 -20.38
N VAL A 96 20.67 22.76 -20.77
CA VAL A 96 19.98 21.74 -19.99
C VAL A 96 20.89 21.18 -18.90
N TYR A 97 20.41 21.25 -17.66
CA TYR A 97 21.02 20.66 -16.46
C TYR A 97 20.09 19.58 -15.92
N PHE A 98 20.63 18.39 -15.64
CA PHE A 98 19.82 17.29 -15.13
C PHE A 98 20.59 16.37 -14.19
N SER A 99 19.92 15.90 -13.15
CA SER A 99 20.44 14.97 -12.15
C SER A 99 19.32 14.07 -11.61
N TYR A 100 19.56 12.75 -11.55
CA TYR A 100 18.65 11.84 -10.83
C TYR A 100 18.79 11.96 -9.31
N ASP A 101 20.02 12.21 -8.84
CA ASP A 101 20.36 12.44 -7.44
C ASP A 101 20.94 13.87 -7.34
N PRO A 102 20.43 14.72 -6.43
CA PRO A 102 20.95 16.08 -6.22
C PRO A 102 22.47 16.17 -5.99
N ARG A 103 23.10 15.07 -5.55
CA ARG A 103 24.54 15.02 -5.25
C ARG A 103 25.41 14.75 -6.47
N LYS A 104 24.82 14.25 -7.56
CA LYS A 104 25.58 13.87 -8.76
C LYS A 104 24.87 14.33 -10.02
N GLN A 105 25.47 15.32 -10.67
CA GLN A 105 24.98 15.82 -11.94
C GLN A 105 25.19 14.78 -13.05
N THR A 106 24.16 14.58 -13.87
CA THR A 106 24.15 13.59 -14.96
C THR A 106 24.32 14.25 -16.33
N ILE A 107 23.76 15.46 -16.49
CA ILE A 107 23.93 16.31 -17.67
C ILE A 107 24.31 17.71 -17.17
N GLU A 108 25.38 18.27 -17.72
CA GLU A 108 25.88 19.60 -17.38
C GLU A 108 25.92 20.45 -18.65
N ASP A 109 25.19 21.56 -18.62
CA ASP A 109 25.15 22.57 -19.69
C ASP A 109 24.99 22.04 -21.12
N LEU A 110 24.03 21.13 -21.33
CA LEU A 110 23.80 20.57 -22.67
C LEU A 110 23.02 21.54 -23.54
N SER A 111 23.68 22.01 -24.60
CA SER A 111 23.05 22.78 -25.69
C SER A 111 23.26 22.05 -27.03
N LEU A 112 22.17 21.65 -27.67
CA LEU A 112 22.17 20.88 -28.92
C LEU A 112 20.98 21.28 -29.78
N SER A 113 21.18 21.50 -31.08
CA SER A 113 20.09 21.71 -32.04
C SER A 113 20.17 20.68 -33.17
N ILE A 114 19.06 19.98 -33.39
CA ILE A 114 18.90 18.95 -34.42
C ILE A 114 17.81 19.40 -35.38
N LYS A 115 18.20 19.58 -36.64
CA LYS A 115 17.30 20.06 -37.68
C LYS A 115 16.37 18.95 -38.18
N PRO A 116 15.23 19.31 -38.78
CA PRO A 116 14.32 18.34 -39.40
C PRO A 116 15.04 17.48 -40.44
N GLY A 117 14.84 16.16 -40.39
CA GLY A 117 15.46 15.19 -41.31
C GLY A 117 16.93 14.89 -41.01
N GLN A 118 17.51 15.45 -39.95
CA GLN A 118 18.88 15.16 -39.55
C GLN A 118 18.93 13.90 -38.68
N THR A 119 19.86 12.99 -39.01
CA THR A 119 20.16 11.82 -38.17
C THR A 119 21.37 12.13 -37.30
N VAL A 120 21.23 11.92 -35.98
CA VAL A 120 22.29 12.16 -35.00
C VAL A 120 22.52 10.91 -34.17
N ALA A 121 23.79 10.55 -33.95
CA ALA A 121 24.19 9.47 -33.06
C ALA A 121 24.72 10.05 -31.74
N LEU A 122 24.25 9.52 -30.61
CA LEU A 122 24.78 9.85 -29.29
C LEU A 122 25.84 8.81 -28.90
N VAL A 123 27.10 9.25 -28.77
CA VAL A 123 28.24 8.38 -28.45
C VAL A 123 28.94 8.89 -27.19
N GLY A 124 29.50 7.97 -26.41
CA GLY A 124 30.25 8.30 -25.18
C GLY A 124 30.35 7.10 -24.25
N GLU A 125 31.11 7.23 -23.18
CA GLU A 125 31.33 6.17 -22.18
C GLU A 125 30.05 5.80 -21.41
N THR A 126 30.03 4.61 -20.82
CA THR A 126 28.94 4.19 -19.93
C THR A 126 28.77 5.20 -18.79
N GLY A 127 27.55 5.71 -18.60
CA GLY A 127 27.26 6.72 -17.58
C GLY A 127 27.36 8.17 -18.04
N ALA A 128 27.78 8.45 -19.28
CA ALA A 128 27.86 9.82 -19.84
C ALA A 128 26.49 10.50 -20.13
N GLY A 129 25.39 10.00 -19.56
CA GLY A 129 24.07 10.66 -19.68
C GLY A 129 23.26 10.38 -20.96
N LYS A 130 23.76 9.59 -21.93
CA LYS A 130 23.07 9.29 -23.21
C LYS A 130 21.59 8.84 -23.05
N SER A 131 21.34 7.84 -22.21
CA SER A 131 19.97 7.37 -21.94
C SER A 131 19.12 8.40 -21.20
N SER A 132 19.75 9.28 -20.43
CA SER A 132 19.08 10.39 -19.74
C SER A 132 18.63 11.46 -20.72
N ILE A 133 19.45 11.82 -21.71
CA ILE A 133 19.08 12.74 -22.80
C ILE A 133 17.82 12.21 -23.51
N MET A 134 17.75 10.90 -23.75
CA MET A 134 16.58 10.29 -24.40
C MET A 134 15.33 10.33 -23.52
N LYS A 135 15.47 10.11 -22.22
CA LYS A 135 14.38 10.25 -21.25
C LYS A 135 13.87 11.69 -21.16
N LEU A 136 14.76 12.67 -21.24
CA LEU A 136 14.38 14.09 -21.27
C LEU A 136 13.65 14.46 -22.56
N LEU A 137 14.11 13.95 -23.72
CA LEU A 137 13.42 14.16 -24.99
C LEU A 137 11.98 13.66 -24.95
N LEU A 138 11.76 12.51 -24.32
CA LEU A 138 10.43 11.90 -24.12
C LEU A 138 9.66 12.49 -22.94
N ARG A 139 10.22 13.47 -22.23
CA ARG A 139 9.63 14.13 -21.06
C ARG A 139 9.24 13.12 -19.97
N PHE A 140 10.14 12.18 -19.65
CA PHE A 140 10.00 11.25 -18.51
C PHE A 140 10.53 11.82 -17.19
N TYR A 141 11.10 13.02 -17.22
CA TYR A 141 11.51 13.81 -16.07
C TYR A 141 11.28 15.29 -16.35
#